data_AF-A0A953HCV4-F1
#
_entry.id   AF-A0A953HCV4-F1
#
_cell.length_a   1.000
_cell.length_b   1.000
_cell.length_c   1.000
_cell.angle_alpha   90.00
_cell.angle_beta   90.00
_cell.angle_gamma   90.00
#
_symmetry.space_group_name_H-M   'P 1'
#
loop_
_entity.id
_entity.type
_entity.pdbx_description
1 polymer ?
#
loop_
_entity_poly.entity_id
_entity_poly.type
_entity_poly.pdbx_seq_one_letter_code
_entity_poly.pdbx_strand_id
1 'polypeptide(L)'
;PRSIECVDISNIMGTLAVGSLVRFDDARRIENGYRRFRIKTVEGSNDFAMMREVLSRRFRPAEDRDINPPDLLLVDGGKGQLGIAEQVFKELNVQGVALGSIAKSRLKVRAPKGAKPGAGSTDVERFRTEERIFLPNRKNPVTFPHNSPALFLVERVRDEAHRFAITYHKKLRSVANRRGILDEIPGVGPRRKRQLLRHFCSLAALRAASEEEIAAVEGVGPAAAKEIHRFLAAPVAAIQTEMFEDPTPDDETATGEEQIEYRPAPQGGEGGGGGTP
;
A
#
# COMPACT_ATOMS: atom_id res chain seq x y z
N PRO A 1 0.53 -20.26 -13.41
CA PRO A 1 -0.77 -19.67 -12.99
C PRO A 1 -1.25 -18.75 -14.13
N ARG A 2 -2.51 -18.90 -14.55
CA ARG A 2 -3.18 -17.98 -15.49
C ARG A 2 -3.69 -16.75 -14.75
N SER A 3 -4.29 -16.93 -13.57
CA SER A 3 -4.74 -15.82 -12.71
C SER A 3 -3.87 -15.68 -11.45
N ILE A 4 -3.49 -14.45 -11.14
CA ILE A 4 -2.66 -14.09 -9.98
C ILE A 4 -3.33 -12.93 -9.27
N GLU A 5 -3.57 -13.07 -7.96
CA GLU A 5 -3.93 -11.94 -7.10
C GLU A 5 -2.79 -11.60 -6.17
N CYS A 6 -2.62 -10.32 -5.84
CA CYS A 6 -1.64 -9.88 -4.88
C CYS A 6 -2.23 -8.91 -3.87
N VAL A 7 -1.93 -9.15 -2.59
CA VAL A 7 -2.42 -8.36 -1.46
C VAL A 7 -1.27 -7.58 -0.82
N ASP A 8 -1.44 -6.27 -0.69
CA ASP A 8 -0.60 -5.37 0.11
C ASP A 8 -1.39 -4.85 1.31
N ILE A 9 -0.76 -4.82 2.48
CA ILE A 9 -1.30 -4.18 3.68
C ILE A 9 -0.50 -2.93 3.95
N SER A 10 -1.18 -1.80 3.96
CA SER A 10 -0.54 -0.51 4.17
C SER A 10 -1.27 0.29 5.24
N ASN A 11 -0.50 0.73 6.23
CA ASN A 11 -0.97 1.56 7.32
C ASN A 11 -0.45 2.99 7.14
N ILE A 12 -1.31 3.99 7.37
CA ILE A 12 -0.89 5.38 7.52
C ILE A 12 -1.01 5.76 8.98
N MET A 13 0.13 6.01 9.63
CA MET A 13 0.25 6.73 10.91
C MET A 13 -0.86 6.37 11.93
N GLY A 14 -1.20 5.08 12.03
CA GLY A 14 -2.13 4.52 13.00
C GLY A 14 -3.62 4.79 12.82
N THR A 15 -4.09 5.42 11.74
CA THR A 15 -5.49 5.91 11.66
C THR A 15 -6.33 5.41 10.48
N LEU A 16 -5.71 5.05 9.35
CA LEU A 16 -6.41 4.55 8.17
C LEU A 16 -5.67 3.36 7.57
N ALA A 17 -5.90 2.18 8.14
CA ALA A 17 -5.36 0.92 7.62
C ALA A 17 -6.22 0.40 6.45
N VAL A 18 -5.54 -0.01 5.37
CA VAL A 18 -6.20 -0.46 4.15
C VAL A 18 -5.46 -1.67 3.58
N GLY A 19 -6.22 -2.71 3.23
CA GLY A 19 -5.76 -3.78 2.37
C GLY A 19 -6.02 -3.46 0.90
N SER A 20 -5.03 -3.67 0.05
CA SER A 20 -5.13 -3.48 -1.39
C SER A 20 -4.93 -4.81 -2.09
N LEU A 21 -5.85 -5.18 -2.98
CA LEU A 21 -5.78 -6.40 -3.78
C LEU A 21 -5.78 -6.02 -5.26
N VAL A 22 -4.81 -6.55 -6.00
CA VAL A 22 -4.72 -6.41 -7.45
C VAL A 22 -4.82 -7.76 -8.12
N ARG A 23 -5.32 -7.78 -9.36
CA ARG A 23 -5.49 -9.01 -10.15
C ARG A 23 -4.74 -8.94 -11.47
N PHE A 24 -4.13 -10.04 -11.84
CA PHE A 24 -3.51 -10.25 -13.13
C PHE A 24 -4.05 -11.54 -13.76
N ASP A 25 -4.49 -11.48 -15.01
CA ASP A 25 -4.83 -12.66 -15.80
C ASP A 25 -3.93 -12.69 -17.05
N ASP A 26 -3.34 -13.84 -17.33
CA ASP A 26 -2.36 -14.06 -18.40
C ASP A 26 -1.25 -12.98 -18.42
N ALA A 27 -0.73 -12.66 -17.24
CA ALA A 27 0.30 -11.63 -16.98
C ALA A 27 -0.11 -10.17 -17.30
N ARG A 28 -1.40 -9.89 -17.48
CA ARG A 28 -1.95 -8.54 -17.72
C ARG A 28 -2.76 -8.06 -16.54
N ARG A 29 -2.73 -6.75 -16.26
CA ARG A 29 -3.52 -6.12 -15.20
C ARG A 29 -5.01 -6.21 -15.51
N ILE A 30 -5.80 -6.58 -14.51
CA ILE A 30 -7.25 -6.68 -14.58
C ILE A 30 -7.84 -5.71 -13.56
N GLU A 31 -7.98 -4.44 -13.95
CA GLU A 31 -8.32 -3.34 -13.04
C GLU A 31 -9.71 -3.47 -12.42
N ASN A 32 -10.69 -3.99 -13.17
CA ASN A 32 -12.01 -4.34 -12.64
C ASN A 32 -11.96 -5.50 -11.63
N GLY A 33 -10.85 -6.23 -11.55
CA GLY A 33 -10.54 -7.22 -10.53
C GLY A 33 -9.86 -6.66 -9.28
N TYR A 34 -9.54 -5.35 -9.24
CA TYR A 34 -8.87 -4.74 -8.08
C TYR A 34 -9.88 -4.47 -6.96
N ARG A 35 -9.45 -4.61 -5.72
CA ARG A 35 -10.29 -4.42 -4.53
C ARG A 35 -9.54 -3.67 -3.44
N ARG A 36 -10.27 -2.86 -2.68
CA ARG A 36 -9.76 -2.22 -1.47
C ARG A 36 -10.60 -2.65 -0.28
N PHE A 37 -9.90 -3.02 0.79
CA PHE A 37 -10.48 -3.45 2.04
C PHE A 37 -10.16 -2.40 3.09
N ARG A 38 -11.17 -1.62 3.48
CA ARG A 38 -11.06 -0.81 4.70
C ARG A 38 -11.05 -1.76 5.89
N ILE A 39 -10.00 -1.66 6.71
CA ILE A 39 -9.88 -2.46 7.94
C ILE A 39 -10.83 -1.88 8.97
N LYS A 40 -11.72 -2.72 9.51
CA LYS A 40 -12.76 -2.31 10.46
C LYS A 40 -12.47 -2.80 11.88
N THR A 41 -11.80 -3.94 12.03
CA THR A 41 -11.79 -4.68 13.31
C THR A 41 -10.47 -4.61 14.07
N VAL A 42 -9.45 -3.97 13.50
CA VAL A 42 -8.09 -3.94 14.05
C VAL A 42 -7.73 -2.55 14.52
N GLU A 43 -7.51 -2.40 15.83
CA GLU A 43 -6.97 -1.18 16.42
C GLU A 43 -5.44 -1.14 16.31
N GLY A 44 -4.88 0.03 16.00
CA GLY A 44 -3.44 0.25 15.92
C GLY A 44 -2.76 -0.37 14.68
N SER A 45 -1.43 -0.51 14.73
CA SER A 45 -0.62 -0.99 13.59
C SER A 45 -0.29 -2.47 13.71
N ASN A 46 -1.29 -3.34 13.54
CA ASN A 46 -1.09 -4.79 13.52
C ASN A 46 -1.34 -5.39 12.11
N ASP A 47 -0.30 -5.36 11.27
CA ASP A 47 -0.34 -5.81 9.89
C ASP A 47 -0.79 -7.27 9.74
N PHE A 48 -0.53 -8.12 10.74
CA PHE A 48 -0.95 -9.54 10.72
C PHE A 48 -2.46 -9.67 10.92
N ALA A 49 -3.05 -8.93 11.87
CA ALA A 49 -4.49 -8.93 12.07
C ALA A 49 -5.22 -8.32 10.86
N MET A 50 -4.66 -7.25 10.27
CA MET A 50 -5.19 -6.63 9.06
C MET A 50 -5.17 -7.61 7.87
N MET A 51 -4.05 -8.31 7.67
CA MET A 51 -3.94 -9.36 6.64
C MET A 51 -4.99 -10.44 6.82
N ARG A 52 -5.19 -10.89 8.07
CA ARG A 52 -6.23 -11.88 8.38
C ARG A 52 -7.60 -11.37 7.97
N GLU A 53 -7.99 -10.16 8.39
CA GLU A 53 -9.30 -9.58 8.04
C GLU A 53 -9.53 -9.54 6.53
N VAL A 54 -8.55 -9.04 5.77
CA VAL A 54 -8.62 -8.92 4.30
C VAL A 54 -8.80 -10.28 3.64
N LEU A 55 -7.95 -11.25 3.98
CA LEU A 55 -8.00 -12.58 3.38
C LEU A 55 -9.25 -13.33 3.80
N SER A 56 -9.65 -13.22 5.06
CA SER A 56 -10.88 -13.84 5.54
C SER A 56 -12.10 -13.31 4.80
N ARG A 57 -12.16 -12.02 4.47
CA ARG A 57 -13.24 -11.43 3.66
C ARG A 57 -13.18 -11.85 2.20
N ARG A 58 -11.99 -11.85 1.59
CA ARG A 58 -11.79 -12.22 0.17
C ARG A 58 -12.12 -13.68 -0.13
N PHE A 59 -11.82 -14.59 0.81
CA PHE A 59 -11.98 -16.03 0.63
C PHE A 59 -13.15 -16.62 1.44
N ARG A 60 -13.96 -15.78 2.10
CA ARG A 60 -15.19 -16.26 2.75
C ARG A 60 -16.09 -16.90 1.70
N PRO A 61 -16.57 -18.14 1.91
CA PRO A 61 -17.59 -18.73 1.05
C PRO A 61 -18.83 -17.84 1.07
N ALA A 62 -19.30 -17.43 -0.11
CA ALA A 62 -20.56 -16.71 -0.24
C ALA A 62 -21.36 -17.40 -1.36
N GLU A 63 -22.57 -17.85 -1.03
CA GLU A 63 -23.43 -18.63 -1.92
C GLU A 63 -23.80 -17.88 -3.21
N ASP A 64 -23.80 -16.54 -3.18
CA ASP A 64 -24.17 -15.66 -4.29
C ASP A 64 -22.99 -14.91 -4.95
N ARG A 65 -21.74 -15.18 -4.54
CA ARG A 65 -20.58 -14.58 -5.24
C ARG A 65 -20.01 -15.62 -6.20
N ASP A 66 -19.97 -15.26 -7.48
CA ASP A 66 -19.09 -15.92 -8.46
C ASP A 66 -17.63 -15.57 -8.10
N ILE A 67 -17.14 -16.21 -7.04
CA ILE A 67 -15.76 -16.07 -6.61
C ILE A 67 -14.98 -16.90 -7.61
N ASN A 68 -14.42 -16.26 -8.64
CA ASN A 68 -13.39 -16.88 -9.47
C ASN A 68 -12.05 -16.80 -8.71
N PRO A 69 -11.64 -17.85 -7.97
CA PRO A 69 -10.40 -17.80 -7.20
C PRO A 69 -9.19 -17.65 -8.14
N PRO A 70 -8.11 -17.00 -7.68
CA PRO A 70 -6.88 -16.97 -8.45
C PRO A 70 -6.18 -18.34 -8.43
N ASP A 71 -5.38 -18.64 -9.46
CA ASP A 71 -4.49 -19.80 -9.42
C ASP A 71 -3.35 -19.60 -8.40
N LEU A 72 -2.97 -18.35 -8.16
CA LEU A 72 -1.92 -17.96 -7.23
C LEU A 72 -2.29 -16.68 -6.46
N LEU A 73 -2.26 -16.75 -5.14
CA LEU A 73 -2.26 -15.58 -4.26
C LEU A 73 -0.82 -15.25 -3.82
N LEU A 74 -0.41 -14.02 -4.07
CA LEU A 74 0.84 -13.44 -3.58
C LEU A 74 0.58 -12.45 -2.45
N VAL A 75 1.31 -12.58 -1.36
CA VAL A 75 1.30 -11.60 -0.28
C VAL A 75 2.51 -10.69 -0.41
N ASP A 76 2.30 -9.36 -0.41
CA ASP A 76 3.39 -8.38 -0.33
C ASP A 76 3.94 -8.36 1.10
N GLY A 77 4.93 -9.23 1.29
CA GLY A 77 5.88 -9.13 2.36
C GLY A 77 6.38 -10.47 2.86
N GLY A 78 6.73 -10.50 4.15
CA GLY A 78 7.61 -11.51 4.71
C GLY A 78 6.94 -12.83 5.07
N LYS A 79 7.76 -13.79 5.52
CA LYS A 79 7.33 -15.10 6.04
C LYS A 79 6.24 -15.02 7.12
N GLY A 80 6.25 -13.97 7.95
CA GLY A 80 5.21 -13.74 8.97
C GLY A 80 3.82 -13.56 8.36
N GLN A 81 3.70 -12.68 7.35
CA GLN A 81 2.43 -12.44 6.65
C GLN A 81 1.99 -13.65 5.83
N LEU A 82 2.94 -14.37 5.20
CA LEU A 82 2.66 -15.65 4.54
C LEU A 82 2.05 -16.67 5.51
N GLY A 83 2.57 -16.76 6.75
CA GLY A 83 2.05 -17.64 7.77
C GLY A 83 0.60 -17.32 8.17
N ILE A 84 0.23 -16.03 8.19
CA ILE A 84 -1.17 -15.63 8.42
C ILE A 84 -2.06 -16.06 7.26
N ALA A 85 -1.63 -15.83 6.02
CA ALA A 85 -2.38 -16.27 4.85
C ALA A 85 -2.60 -17.79 4.84
N GLU A 86 -1.58 -18.55 5.22
CA GLU A 86 -1.67 -20.01 5.35
C GLU A 86 -2.68 -20.43 6.44
N GLN A 87 -2.71 -19.73 7.57
CA GLN A 87 -3.70 -19.99 8.63
C GLN A 87 -5.13 -19.71 8.14
N VAL A 88 -5.36 -18.58 7.46
CA VAL A 88 -6.68 -18.24 6.90
C VAL A 88 -7.14 -19.28 5.88
N PHE A 89 -6.26 -19.73 4.99
CA PHE A 89 -6.60 -20.76 4.00
C PHE A 89 -7.00 -22.07 4.68
N LYS A 90 -6.32 -22.46 5.77
CA LYS A 90 -6.67 -23.64 6.56
C LYS A 90 -8.01 -23.47 7.27
N GLU A 91 -8.23 -22.33 7.92
CA GLU A 91 -9.46 -22.01 8.65
C GLU A 91 -10.70 -21.99 7.74
N LEU A 92 -10.57 -21.46 6.53
CA LEU A 92 -11.65 -21.36 5.55
C LEU A 92 -11.72 -22.55 4.57
N ASN A 93 -10.85 -23.55 4.73
CA ASN A 93 -10.73 -24.69 3.82
C ASN A 93 -10.60 -24.27 2.34
N VAL A 94 -9.78 -23.26 2.07
CA VAL A 94 -9.50 -22.79 0.71
C VAL A 94 -8.65 -23.83 -0.01
N GLN A 95 -9.17 -24.35 -1.13
CA GLN A 95 -8.50 -25.34 -1.96
C GLN A 95 -8.29 -24.79 -3.38
N GLY A 96 -7.32 -25.34 -4.11
CA GLY A 96 -7.08 -24.99 -5.52
C GLY A 96 -6.34 -23.67 -5.77
N VAL A 97 -5.98 -22.93 -4.72
CA VAL A 97 -5.23 -21.67 -4.82
C VAL A 97 -3.80 -21.87 -4.32
N ALA A 98 -2.80 -21.68 -5.17
CA ALA A 98 -1.41 -21.65 -4.73
C ALA A 98 -1.16 -20.39 -3.90
N LEU A 99 -0.29 -20.50 -2.89
CA LEU A 99 0.04 -19.38 -2.01
C LEU A 99 1.54 -19.10 -2.02
N GLY A 100 1.93 -17.83 -2.05
CA GLY A 100 3.30 -17.39 -1.89
C GLY A 100 3.39 -15.98 -1.34
N SER A 101 4.60 -15.56 -0.97
CA SER A 101 4.86 -14.15 -0.63
C SER A 101 6.14 -13.66 -1.27
N ILE A 102 6.20 -12.35 -1.52
CA ILE A 102 7.40 -11.68 -2.00
C ILE A 102 7.81 -10.62 -0.98
N ALA A 103 9.06 -10.66 -0.53
CA ALA A 103 9.60 -9.65 0.36
C ALA A 103 10.64 -8.81 -0.36
N LYS A 104 10.40 -7.50 -0.37
CA LYS A 104 11.23 -6.49 -1.02
C LYS A 104 12.71 -6.64 -0.73
N SER A 105 13.51 -6.47 -1.77
CA SER A 105 14.95 -6.20 -1.68
C SER A 105 15.25 -5.11 -0.66
N ARG A 106 16.21 -5.35 0.23
CA ARG A 106 16.64 -4.40 1.25
C ARG A 106 18.03 -3.91 0.96
N LEU A 107 18.26 -2.62 1.19
CA LEU A 107 19.61 -2.08 1.24
C LEU A 107 20.28 -2.62 2.50
N LYS A 108 21.36 -3.37 2.32
CA LYS A 108 22.22 -3.84 3.39
C LYS A 108 23.55 -3.14 3.31
N VAL A 109 24.18 -3.06 4.47
CA VAL A 109 25.50 -2.48 4.65
C VAL A 109 26.41 -3.58 5.15
N ARG A 110 27.58 -3.74 4.54
CA ARG A 110 28.64 -4.63 5.03
C ARG A 110 29.98 -3.89 5.05
N ALA A 111 30.91 -4.42 5.84
CA ALA A 111 32.29 -3.99 5.77
C ALA A 111 32.86 -4.27 4.36
N PRO A 112 33.68 -3.36 3.81
CA PRO A 112 34.29 -3.52 2.51
C PRO A 112 35.16 -4.78 2.47
N LYS A 113 35.16 -5.44 1.32
CA LYS A 113 35.89 -6.70 1.09
C LYS A 113 37.39 -6.47 1.33
N GLY A 114 37.95 -7.09 2.37
CA GLY A 114 39.37 -6.93 2.75
C GLY A 114 39.62 -6.05 3.99
N ALA A 115 38.58 -5.51 4.62
CA ALA A 115 38.73 -4.81 5.90
C ALA A 115 39.22 -5.76 7.01
N LYS A 116 40.28 -5.37 7.73
CA LYS A 116 40.78 -6.15 8.88
C LYS A 116 39.80 -6.01 10.06
N PRO A 117 39.44 -7.12 10.75
CA PRO A 117 38.62 -7.06 11.95
C PRO A 117 39.27 -6.13 12.98
N GLY A 118 38.54 -5.12 13.46
CA GLY A 118 39.02 -4.19 14.50
C GLY A 118 39.74 -2.93 14.00
N ALA A 119 39.98 -2.78 12.70
CA ALA A 119 40.32 -1.47 12.13
C ALA A 119 39.01 -0.69 11.96
N GLY A 120 38.85 0.43 12.67
CA GLY A 120 37.65 1.28 12.62
C GLY A 120 37.46 1.99 11.28
N SER A 121 37.36 1.25 10.16
CA SER A 121 37.10 1.81 8.85
C SER A 121 35.66 2.31 8.78
N THR A 122 35.49 3.60 8.50
CA THR A 122 34.20 4.26 8.21
C THR A 122 33.62 3.89 6.85
N ASP A 123 34.41 3.23 5.99
CA ASP A 123 33.96 2.79 4.69
C ASP A 123 32.98 1.63 4.82
N VAL A 124 31.82 1.79 4.18
CA VAL A 124 30.73 0.82 4.24
C VAL A 124 30.20 0.54 2.83
N GLU A 125 30.17 -0.74 2.45
CA GLU A 125 29.62 -1.18 1.18
C GLU A 125 28.10 -1.31 1.31
N ARG A 126 27.37 -0.54 0.50
CA ARG A 126 25.91 -0.63 0.39
C ARG A 126 25.56 -1.52 -0.80
N PHE A 127 24.78 -2.57 -0.55
CA PHE A 127 24.31 -3.47 -1.60
C PHE A 127 22.82 -3.78 -1.39
N ARG A 128 22.09 -4.05 -2.47
CA ARG A 128 20.71 -4.52 -2.39
C ARG A 128 20.69 -6.04 -2.31
N THR A 129 19.87 -6.59 -1.41
CA THR A 129 19.62 -8.03 -1.39
C THR A 129 18.78 -8.45 -2.59
N GLU A 130 18.83 -9.73 -2.94
CA GLU A 130 17.87 -10.31 -3.86
C GLU A 130 16.43 -10.19 -3.31
N GLU A 131 15.47 -10.17 -4.24
CA GLU A 131 14.07 -10.41 -3.92
C GLU A 131 13.92 -11.82 -3.36
N ARG A 132 13.14 -11.96 -2.30
CA ARG A 132 12.95 -13.25 -1.63
C ARG A 132 11.52 -13.68 -1.76
N ILE A 133 11.32 -14.81 -2.42
CA ILE A 133 10.01 -15.44 -2.54
C ILE A 133 9.89 -16.53 -1.49
N PHE A 134 8.82 -16.50 -0.72
CA PHE A 134 8.54 -17.51 0.30
C PHE A 134 7.38 -18.38 -0.16
N LEU A 135 7.52 -19.68 0.07
CA LEU A 135 6.47 -20.67 -0.16
C LEU A 135 6.02 -21.25 1.19
N PRO A 136 4.73 -21.61 1.33
CA PRO A 136 4.23 -22.32 2.49
C PRO A 136 5.06 -23.56 2.78
N ASN A 137 5.21 -23.91 4.06
CA ASN A 137 5.94 -25.09 4.52
C ASN A 137 7.43 -25.16 4.10
N ARG A 138 8.01 -24.07 3.59
CA ARG A 138 9.42 -24.00 3.20
C ARG A 138 10.19 -23.03 4.10
N LYS A 139 11.30 -23.48 4.69
CA LYS A 139 12.10 -22.64 5.60
C LYS A 139 12.86 -21.54 4.87
N ASN A 140 13.51 -21.90 3.76
CA ASN A 140 14.39 -21.02 2.99
C ASN A 140 13.63 -20.39 1.82
N PRO A 141 13.86 -19.10 1.51
CA PRO A 141 13.25 -18.47 0.35
C PRO A 141 13.70 -19.17 -0.94
N VAL A 142 12.84 -19.09 -1.95
CA VAL A 142 13.18 -19.36 -3.34
C VAL A 142 13.86 -18.12 -3.89
N THR A 143 15.04 -18.32 -4.47
CA THR A 143 15.77 -17.31 -5.22
C THR A 143 15.59 -17.58 -6.70
N PHE A 144 15.47 -16.51 -7.48
CA PHE A 144 15.45 -16.57 -8.94
C PHE A 144 16.69 -15.86 -9.48
N PRO A 145 17.21 -16.29 -10.64
CA PRO A 145 18.19 -15.50 -11.38
C PRO A 145 17.65 -14.08 -11.65
N HIS A 146 18.52 -13.08 -11.60
CA HIS A 146 18.14 -11.67 -11.79
C HIS A 146 17.46 -11.36 -13.13
N ASN A 147 17.69 -12.18 -14.15
CA ASN A 147 17.12 -12.05 -15.49
C ASN A 147 15.95 -13.01 -15.75
N SER A 148 15.40 -13.64 -14.71
CA SER A 148 14.33 -14.60 -14.86
C SER A 148 13.00 -13.92 -15.19
N PRO A 149 12.30 -14.33 -16.27
CA PRO A 149 10.95 -13.84 -16.57
C PRO A 149 9.96 -14.04 -15.42
N ALA A 150 10.12 -15.12 -14.63
CA ALA A 150 9.29 -15.41 -13.48
C ALA A 150 9.48 -14.36 -12.36
N LEU A 151 10.72 -13.93 -12.12
CA LEU A 151 11.02 -12.89 -11.15
C LEU A 151 10.36 -11.56 -11.55
N PHE A 152 10.52 -11.16 -12.81
CA PHE A 152 9.93 -9.92 -13.33
C PHE A 152 8.40 -9.92 -13.24
N LEU A 153 7.76 -11.07 -13.44
CA LEU A 153 6.31 -11.18 -13.27
C LEU A 153 5.90 -10.94 -11.82
N VAL A 154 6.55 -11.60 -10.85
CA VAL A 154 6.22 -11.45 -9.42
C VAL A 154 6.52 -10.02 -8.94
N GLU A 155 7.64 -9.44 -9.38
CA GLU A 155 7.98 -8.03 -9.10
C GLU A 155 6.92 -7.08 -9.65
N ARG A 156 6.50 -7.26 -10.91
CA ARG A 156 5.47 -6.42 -11.53
C ARG A 156 4.13 -6.51 -10.81
N VAL A 157 3.74 -7.70 -10.38
CA VAL A 157 2.50 -7.92 -9.62
C VAL A 157 2.57 -7.22 -8.25
N ARG A 158 3.69 -7.35 -7.53
CA ARG A 158 3.93 -6.66 -6.25
C ARG A 158 3.94 -5.14 -6.42
N ASP A 159 4.71 -4.63 -7.36
CA ASP A 159 4.85 -3.20 -7.59
C ASP A 159 3.50 -2.57 -7.95
N GLU A 160 2.62 -3.33 -8.62
CA GLU A 160 1.25 -2.92 -8.89
C GLU A 160 0.39 -2.89 -7.63
N ALA A 161 0.47 -3.90 -6.76
CA ALA A 161 -0.21 -3.90 -5.47
C ALA A 161 0.20 -2.68 -4.63
N HIS A 162 1.51 -2.42 -4.58
CA HIS A 162 2.07 -1.27 -3.88
C HIS A 162 1.65 0.07 -4.51
N ARG A 163 1.62 0.18 -5.84
CA ARG A 163 1.12 1.37 -6.55
C ARG A 163 -0.35 1.63 -6.21
N PHE A 164 -1.17 0.60 -6.25
CA PHE A 164 -2.61 0.68 -5.99
C PHE A 164 -2.91 1.10 -4.54
N ALA A 165 -2.10 0.63 -3.60
CA ALA A 165 -2.12 1.07 -2.20
C ALA A 165 -1.70 2.53 -2.04
N ILE A 166 -0.54 2.93 -2.59
CA ILE A 166 0.00 4.30 -2.47
C ILE A 166 -0.97 5.33 -3.05
N THR A 167 -1.56 5.06 -4.22
CA THR A 167 -2.49 5.99 -4.90
C THR A 167 -3.71 6.27 -4.03
N TYR A 168 -4.29 5.22 -3.44
CA TYR A 168 -5.39 5.37 -2.50
C TYR A 168 -5.01 6.15 -1.25
N HIS A 169 -3.84 5.84 -0.69
CA HIS A 169 -3.31 6.56 0.46
C HIS A 169 -2.98 8.02 0.19
N LYS A 170 -2.60 8.38 -1.03
CA LYS A 170 -2.48 9.78 -1.46
C LYS A 170 -3.86 10.46 -1.50
N LYS A 171 -4.88 9.78 -2.02
CA LYS A 171 -6.27 10.28 -2.05
C LYS A 171 -6.82 10.47 -0.64
N LEU A 172 -6.70 9.47 0.23
CA LEU A 172 -7.14 9.54 1.63
C LEU A 172 -6.42 10.66 2.39
N ARG A 173 -5.10 10.80 2.24
CA ARG A 173 -4.36 11.92 2.83
C ARG A 173 -4.82 13.28 2.33
N SER A 174 -5.10 13.40 1.03
CA SER A 174 -5.62 14.64 0.45
C SER A 174 -6.98 15.00 1.03
N VAL A 175 -7.86 14.01 1.24
CA VAL A 175 -9.19 14.21 1.84
C VAL A 175 -9.10 14.51 3.33
N ALA A 176 -8.36 13.70 4.11
CA ALA A 176 -8.20 13.85 5.55
C ALA A 176 -7.51 15.18 5.92
N ASN A 177 -6.50 15.61 5.16
CA ASN A 177 -5.84 16.91 5.39
C ASN A 177 -6.71 18.11 4.98
N ARG A 178 -7.76 17.94 4.15
CA ARG A 178 -8.57 19.05 3.63
C ARG A 178 -9.86 19.31 4.42
N ARG A 179 -10.48 18.31 5.06
CA ARG A 179 -11.91 18.38 5.42
C ARG A 179 -12.33 18.27 6.90
N GLY A 180 -11.51 17.85 7.86
CA GLY A 180 -12.04 17.54 9.21
C GLY A 180 -11.39 18.33 10.34
N ILE A 181 -10.10 18.09 10.56
CA ILE A 181 -9.43 18.51 11.81
C ILE A 181 -9.47 20.02 12.06
N LEU A 182 -9.30 20.87 11.04
CA LEU A 182 -9.32 22.32 11.25
C LEU A 182 -10.73 22.87 11.44
N ASP A 183 -11.77 22.14 11.02
CA ASP A 183 -13.16 22.56 11.18
C ASP A 183 -13.70 22.17 12.56
N GLU A 184 -13.09 21.17 13.20
CA GLU A 184 -13.41 20.74 14.58
C GLU A 184 -12.78 21.62 15.66
N ILE A 185 -11.76 22.42 15.34
CA ILE A 185 -11.11 23.29 16.33
C ILE A 185 -12.05 24.45 16.67
N PRO A 186 -12.51 24.56 17.93
CA PRO A 186 -13.37 25.66 18.33
C PRO A 186 -12.70 27.01 18.06
N GLY A 187 -13.37 27.87 17.30
CA GLY A 187 -12.86 29.20 16.93
C GLY A 187 -12.00 29.25 15.66
N VAL A 188 -11.80 28.14 14.94
CA VAL A 188 -11.13 28.13 13.62
C VAL A 188 -12.17 28.16 12.50
N GLY A 189 -12.48 29.36 12.01
CA GLY A 189 -13.37 29.55 10.86
C GLY A 189 -12.68 29.37 9.50
N PRO A 190 -13.46 29.39 8.39
CA PRO A 190 -12.97 29.13 7.03
C PRO A 190 -11.92 30.13 6.51
N ARG A 191 -11.84 31.33 7.11
CA ARG A 191 -10.80 32.32 6.80
C ARG A 191 -9.45 31.95 7.42
N ARG A 192 -9.44 31.65 8.72
CA ARG A 192 -8.24 31.20 9.47
C ARG A 192 -7.70 29.88 8.92
N LYS A 193 -8.60 28.94 8.59
CA LYS A 193 -8.25 27.67 7.92
C LYS A 193 -7.47 27.90 6.62
N ARG A 194 -7.96 28.79 5.75
CA ARG A 194 -7.26 29.11 4.49
C ARG A 194 -5.89 29.74 4.73
N GLN A 195 -5.75 30.61 5.72
CA GLN A 195 -4.48 31.24 6.07
C GLN A 195 -3.47 30.23 6.63
N LEU A 196 -3.89 29.36 7.56
CA LEU A 196 -3.06 28.28 8.11
C LEU A 196 -2.59 27.31 7.01
N LEU A 197 -3.49 26.89 6.12
CA LEU A 197 -3.14 26.00 5.02
C LEU A 197 -2.25 26.67 3.96
N ARG A 198 -2.41 27.98 3.73
CA ARG A 198 -1.55 28.73 2.82
C ARG A 198 -0.14 28.94 3.39
N HIS A 199 -0.03 29.11 4.71
CA HIS A 199 1.26 29.34 5.38
C HIS A 199 2.06 28.04 5.56
N PHE A 200 1.43 26.98 6.11
CA PHE A 200 2.11 25.73 6.42
C PHE A 200 2.04 24.67 5.31
N CYS A 201 1.24 24.90 4.27
CA CYS A 201 1.07 24.03 3.10
C CYS A 201 0.52 22.61 3.38
N SER A 202 0.56 22.11 4.63
CA SER A 202 0.04 20.81 5.03
C SER A 202 -0.28 20.74 6.53
N LEU A 203 -1.19 19.84 6.92
CA LEU A 203 -1.51 19.59 8.33
C LEU A 203 -0.34 18.99 9.12
N ALA A 204 0.54 18.24 8.44
CA ALA A 204 1.74 17.67 9.05
C ALA A 204 2.75 18.76 9.43
N ALA A 205 2.95 19.73 8.54
CA ALA A 205 3.78 20.90 8.83
C ALA A 205 3.16 21.76 9.96
N LEU A 206 1.84 21.92 9.96
CA LEU A 206 1.14 22.62 11.04
C LEU A 206 1.25 21.92 12.41
N ARG A 207 1.26 20.58 12.44
CA ARG A 207 1.48 19.78 13.66
C ARG A 207 2.91 19.87 14.21
N ALA A 208 3.88 20.09 13.32
CA ALA A 208 5.28 20.23 13.70
C ALA A 208 5.67 21.66 14.07
N ALA A 209 4.80 22.64 13.77
CA ALA A 209 5.02 24.04 14.04
C ALA A 209 4.83 24.38 15.53
N SER A 210 5.62 25.31 16.04
CA SER A 210 5.49 25.79 17.42
C SER A 210 4.26 26.69 17.61
N GLU A 211 3.84 26.89 18.86
CA GLU A 211 2.72 27.79 19.19
C GLU A 211 2.97 29.22 18.65
N GLU A 212 4.22 29.68 18.71
CA GLU A 212 4.65 30.98 18.22
C GLU A 212 4.57 31.08 16.70
N GLU A 213 4.97 30.03 15.98
CA GLU A 213 4.88 29.97 14.52
C GLU A 213 3.41 29.98 14.06
N ILE A 214 2.54 29.28 14.78
CA ILE A 214 1.09 29.26 14.49
C ILE A 214 0.47 30.64 14.78
N ALA A 215 0.90 31.32 15.84
CA ALA A 215 0.44 32.67 16.20
C ALA A 215 0.94 33.75 15.22
N ALA A 216 2.02 33.48 14.47
CA ALA A 216 2.54 34.40 13.46
C ALA A 216 1.67 34.44 12.19
N VAL A 217 0.74 33.49 12.02
CA VAL A 217 -0.17 33.47 10.87
C VAL A 217 -1.21 34.58 11.00
N GLU A 218 -1.33 35.38 9.94
CA GLU A 218 -2.29 36.47 9.87
C GLU A 218 -3.70 36.00 10.28
N GLY A 219 -4.30 36.66 11.28
CA GLY A 219 -5.65 36.33 11.78
C GLY A 219 -5.72 35.20 12.81
N VAL A 220 -4.59 34.58 13.16
CA VAL A 220 -4.46 33.55 14.22
C VAL A 220 -3.78 34.20 15.42
N GLY A 221 -4.57 34.70 16.38
CA GLY A 221 -4.02 35.28 17.61
C GLY A 221 -3.41 34.22 18.54
N PRO A 222 -2.65 34.64 19.56
CA PRO A 222 -1.93 33.72 20.48
C PRO A 222 -2.87 32.76 21.22
N ALA A 223 -4.07 33.20 21.60
CA ALA A 223 -5.08 32.34 22.22
C ALA A 223 -5.58 31.23 21.28
N ALA A 224 -5.78 31.54 19.99
CA ALA A 224 -6.21 30.58 18.98
C ALA A 224 -5.06 29.62 18.64
N ALA A 225 -3.82 30.11 18.55
CA ALA A 225 -2.65 29.28 18.28
C ALA A 225 -2.44 28.21 19.37
N LYS A 226 -2.56 28.59 20.63
CA LYS A 226 -2.49 27.67 21.78
C LYS A 226 -3.59 26.61 21.75
N GLU A 227 -4.80 26.97 21.32
CA GLU A 227 -5.92 26.02 21.19
C GLU A 227 -5.71 25.05 20.03
N ILE A 228 -5.26 25.56 18.88
CA ILE A 228 -4.91 24.77 17.70
C ILE A 228 -3.79 23.79 18.03
N HIS A 229 -2.70 24.27 18.63
CA HIS A 229 -1.54 23.44 18.97
C HIS A 229 -1.92 22.34 19.98
N ARG A 230 -2.71 22.67 21.01
CA ARG A 230 -3.22 21.69 21.98
C ARG A 230 -4.11 20.63 21.32
N PHE A 231 -5.05 21.06 20.48
CA PHE A 231 -5.97 20.16 19.77
C PHE A 231 -5.22 19.22 18.80
N LEU A 232 -4.20 19.75 18.12
CA LEU A 232 -3.37 18.99 17.20
C LEU A 232 -2.37 18.04 17.86
N ALA A 233 -2.01 18.31 19.13
CA ALA A 233 -1.13 17.48 19.96
C ALA A 233 -1.86 16.32 20.67
N ALA A 234 -3.20 16.35 20.75
CA ALA A 234 -3.97 15.26 21.34
C ALA A 234 -3.92 14.00 20.45
N PRO A 235 -3.78 12.78 21.05
CA PRO A 235 -3.77 11.55 20.28
C PRO A 235 -5.12 11.32 19.59
N VAL A 236 -5.07 11.06 18.27
CA VAL A 236 -6.22 10.97 17.34
C VAL A 236 -7.18 9.79 17.64
N ALA A 237 -6.96 9.03 18.71
CA ALA A 237 -7.77 7.87 19.08
C ALA A 237 -9.23 8.19 19.46
N ALA A 238 -9.56 9.45 19.79
CA ALA A 238 -10.88 9.82 20.33
C ALA A 238 -11.92 10.31 19.30
N ILE A 239 -11.54 10.52 18.02
CA ILE A 239 -12.41 11.19 17.01
C ILE A 239 -13.07 10.18 16.05
N GLN A 240 -12.75 8.88 16.19
CA GLN A 240 -13.14 7.85 15.21
C GLN A 240 -14.64 7.49 15.18
N THR A 241 -15.44 7.88 16.16
CA THR A 241 -16.77 7.27 16.35
C THR A 241 -17.93 7.95 15.63
N GLU A 242 -17.84 9.23 15.23
CA GLU A 242 -19.05 9.99 14.80
C GLU A 242 -19.08 10.52 13.36
N MET A 243 -18.02 10.38 12.54
CA MET A 243 -17.96 11.08 11.23
C MET A 243 -18.17 10.22 9.97
N PHE A 244 -18.41 8.91 10.08
CA PHE A 244 -18.56 8.06 8.90
C PHE A 244 -19.72 7.08 9.04
N GLU A 245 -20.95 7.54 8.78
CA GLU A 245 -22.05 6.64 8.41
C GLU A 245 -21.77 6.03 7.02
N ASP A 246 -21.80 4.69 6.98
CA ASP A 246 -21.27 3.79 5.97
C ASP A 246 -22.29 3.57 4.83
N PRO A 247 -21.99 3.86 3.54
CA PRO A 247 -22.64 3.17 2.46
C PRO A 247 -21.88 1.85 2.23
N THR A 248 -22.40 0.76 2.80
CA THR A 248 -21.99 -0.61 2.41
C THR A 248 -22.45 -0.91 0.97
N PRO A 249 -21.81 -1.83 0.20
CA PRO A 249 -21.01 -2.94 0.66
C PRO A 249 -19.50 -2.85 0.35
N ASP A 250 -18.78 -3.38 1.34
CA ASP A 250 -17.44 -3.96 1.33
C ASP A 250 -16.98 -4.56 -0.01
N ASP A 251 -16.47 -3.71 -0.91
CA ASP A 251 -15.50 -3.96 -1.99
C ASP A 251 -15.60 -2.81 -3.02
N GLU A 252 -14.88 -1.70 -2.82
CA GLU A 252 -14.81 -0.68 -3.87
C GLU A 252 -14.05 -1.26 -5.08
N THR A 253 -14.78 -1.71 -6.10
CA THR A 253 -14.23 -2.00 -7.44
C THR A 253 -13.65 -0.70 -7.99
N ALA A 254 -12.37 -0.69 -8.33
CA ALA A 254 -11.73 0.47 -8.95
C ALA A 254 -12.28 0.65 -10.38
N THR A 255 -13.37 1.38 -10.53
CA THR A 255 -13.83 1.87 -11.83
C THR A 255 -13.46 3.34 -11.95
N GLY A 256 -12.65 3.65 -12.96
CA GLY A 256 -12.38 5.02 -13.40
C GLY A 256 -10.93 5.49 -13.26
N GLU A 257 -10.04 5.03 -14.14
CA GLU A 257 -8.96 5.86 -14.70
C GLU A 257 -8.94 5.62 -16.22
N GLU A 258 -8.81 6.70 -17.00
CA GLU A 258 -8.96 6.74 -18.46
C GLU A 258 -8.08 5.72 -19.19
N GLN A 259 -8.64 5.10 -20.24
CA GLN A 259 -7.92 4.25 -21.18
C GLN A 259 -6.78 5.04 -21.83
N ILE A 260 -5.55 4.84 -21.38
CA ILE A 260 -4.37 5.18 -22.17
C ILE A 260 -4.22 4.06 -23.20
N GLU A 261 -4.68 4.34 -24.41
CA GLU A 261 -4.58 3.47 -25.58
C GLU A 261 -3.10 3.13 -25.84
N TYR A 262 -2.70 1.89 -25.53
CA TYR A 262 -1.36 1.40 -25.80
C TYR A 262 -1.22 1.15 -27.29
N ARG A 263 -0.56 2.06 -27.99
CA ARG A 263 -0.20 1.91 -29.41
C ARG A 263 0.96 0.89 -29.50
N PRO A 264 0.78 -0.28 -30.14
CA PRO A 264 1.87 -1.24 -30.29
C PRO A 264 2.99 -0.65 -31.16
N ALA A 265 4.24 -0.97 -30.81
CA ALA A 265 5.42 -0.65 -31.59
C ALA A 265 5.28 -1.18 -33.04
N PRO A 266 5.75 -0.43 -34.06
CA PRO A 266 5.68 -0.88 -35.44
C PRO A 266 6.49 -2.16 -35.60
N GLN A 267 5.84 -3.22 -36.09
CA GLN A 267 6.53 -4.42 -36.55
C GLN A 267 7.42 -4.01 -37.72
N GLY A 268 8.73 -4.20 -37.56
CA GLY A 268 9.69 -4.07 -38.65
C GLY A 268 9.31 -5.06 -39.75
N GLY A 269 9.06 -4.53 -40.94
CA GLY A 269 8.66 -5.32 -42.10
C GLY A 269 9.78 -6.27 -42.53
N GLU A 270 9.47 -7.56 -42.55
CA GLU A 270 10.16 -8.54 -43.39
C GLU A 270 9.67 -8.34 -44.82
N GLY A 271 10.47 -7.66 -45.65
CA GLY A 271 10.29 -7.57 -47.09
C GLY A 271 11.18 -8.58 -47.80
N GLY A 272 10.80 -9.86 -47.79
CA GLY A 272 11.38 -10.91 -48.63
C GLY A 272 10.75 -10.90 -50.03
N GLY A 273 11.60 -10.99 -51.05
CA GLY A 273 11.27 -10.72 -52.45
C GLY A 273 10.33 -11.72 -53.13
N GLY A 274 9.90 -11.36 -54.34
CA GLY A 274 9.31 -12.30 -55.27
C GLY A 274 8.53 -11.67 -56.42
N GLY A 275 9.20 -11.50 -57.57
CA GLY A 275 8.58 -11.78 -58.87
C GLY A 275 8.13 -10.59 -59.72
N THR A 276 8.80 -10.42 -60.86
CA THR A 276 8.14 -10.23 -62.16
C THR A 276 9.07 -10.76 -63.27
N PRO A 277 8.50 -11.23 -64.40
CA PRO A 277 9.12 -12.17 -65.34
C PRO A 277 10.15 -11.55 -66.29
#